data_AF-A0A7S3MLY9-F1
#
_entry.id   AF-A0A7S3MLY9-F1
#
_cell.length_a   1.000
_cell.length_b   1.000
_cell.length_c   1.000
_cell.angle_alpha   90.00
_cell.angle_beta   90.00
_cell.angle_gamma   90.00
#
_symmetry.space_group_name_H-M   'P 1'
#
loop_
_entity.id
_entity.type
_entity.pdbx_description
1 polymer ?
#
loop_
_entity_poly.entity_id
_entity_poly.type
_entity_poly.pdbx_seq_one_letter_code
_entity_poly.pdbx_strand_id
1 'polypeptide(L)'
;SEIFRMKFAEGYGCDKIGRVIPTTAKLINLERLRSIMVSQDEQLFTDNKWIWDGDFRFLDRTPLGNKKVGFTSYPRSGNSFLRRYVEQITGVTTGSSISIHTSTSLQIMGLKGETHIDDLVWIAKSHHPFNIQGASPLTTNKTFVCVRHPLDVFPSFASLCNTISHGNKPDFEF
;
A
#
# COMPACT_ATOMS: atom_id res chain seq x y z
N SER A 1 -17.60 8.45 -8.38
CA SER A 1 -16.80 8.77 -9.57
C SER A 1 -16.69 7.52 -10.45
N GLU A 2 -16.86 7.65 -11.76
CA GLU A 2 -16.71 6.55 -12.72
C GLU A 2 -15.29 5.99 -12.74
N ILE A 3 -14.28 6.87 -12.67
CA ILE A 3 -12.85 6.49 -12.56
C ILE A 3 -12.60 5.59 -11.34
N PHE A 4 -13.26 5.87 -10.21
CA PHE A 4 -13.15 5.02 -9.02
C PHE A 4 -13.68 3.60 -9.30
N ARG A 5 -14.86 3.49 -9.92
CA ARG A 5 -15.47 2.19 -10.26
C ARG A 5 -14.68 1.42 -11.32
N MET A 6 -13.97 2.11 -12.20
CA MET A 6 -13.06 1.49 -13.16
C MET A 6 -11.77 0.97 -12.51
N LYS A 7 -11.31 1.59 -11.42
CA LYS A 7 -10.00 1.30 -10.80
C LYS A 7 -10.08 0.35 -9.62
N PHE A 8 -11.20 0.32 -8.90
CA PHE A 8 -11.39 -0.54 -7.73
C PHE A 8 -12.51 -1.52 -7.97
N ALA A 9 -12.30 -2.76 -7.52
CA ALA A 9 -13.29 -3.82 -7.61
C ALA A 9 -14.58 -3.48 -6.85
N GLU A 10 -15.62 -4.27 -7.05
CA GLU A 10 -16.87 -4.13 -6.32
C GLU A 10 -16.65 -4.33 -4.80
N GLY A 11 -17.41 -3.60 -3.99
CA GLY A 11 -17.33 -3.66 -2.52
C GLY A 11 -16.29 -2.75 -1.87
N TYR A 12 -15.72 -1.81 -2.61
CA TYR A 12 -14.95 -0.69 -2.07
C TYR A 12 -15.69 0.63 -2.26
N GLY A 13 -15.44 1.59 -1.36
CA GLY A 13 -15.95 2.96 -1.42
C GLY A 13 -14.88 3.97 -1.04
N CYS A 14 -15.27 5.25 -0.94
CA CYS A 14 -14.43 6.31 -0.37
C CYS A 14 -15.00 6.79 0.96
N ASP A 15 -14.15 7.07 1.92
CA ASP A 15 -14.55 7.81 3.12
C ASP A 15 -14.64 9.33 2.86
N LYS A 16 -14.96 10.11 3.91
CA LYS A 16 -15.15 11.56 3.83
C LYS A 16 -13.90 12.34 3.37
N ILE A 17 -12.71 11.75 3.51
CA ILE A 17 -11.44 12.38 3.11
C ILE A 17 -10.89 11.76 1.82
N GLY A 18 -11.65 10.88 1.16
CA GLY A 18 -11.29 10.30 -0.13
C GLY A 18 -10.40 9.06 -0.06
N ARG A 19 -10.21 8.45 1.12
CA ARG A 19 -9.49 7.17 1.23
C ARG A 19 -10.35 6.03 0.72
N VAL A 20 -9.76 5.10 -0.03
CA VAL A 20 -10.42 3.84 -0.39
C VAL A 20 -10.66 3.03 0.88
N ILE A 21 -11.89 2.61 1.12
CA ILE A 21 -12.26 1.76 2.25
C ILE A 21 -13.04 0.54 1.75
N PRO A 22 -12.88 -0.63 2.41
CA PRO A 22 -13.77 -1.75 2.15
C PRO A 22 -15.17 -1.44 2.70
N THR A 23 -16.20 -1.74 1.92
CA THR A 23 -17.62 -1.64 2.33
C THR A 23 -18.24 -3.04 2.44
N THR A 24 -18.25 -3.77 1.33
CA THR A 24 -18.70 -5.17 1.25
C THR A 24 -17.63 -6.11 0.70
N ALA A 25 -16.45 -5.60 0.36
CA ALA A 25 -15.31 -6.39 -0.09
C ALA A 25 -14.88 -7.42 0.97
N LYS A 26 -14.47 -8.61 0.50
CA LYS A 26 -13.92 -9.66 1.37
C LYS A 26 -12.62 -9.18 2.02
N LEU A 27 -12.52 -9.38 3.33
CA LEU A 27 -11.35 -9.05 4.13
C LEU A 27 -10.57 -10.31 4.48
N ILE A 28 -9.30 -10.14 4.82
CA ILE A 28 -8.40 -11.24 5.15
C ILE A 28 -7.97 -11.15 6.61
N ASN A 29 -8.06 -12.25 7.34
CA ASN A 29 -7.38 -12.37 8.63
C ASN A 29 -5.89 -12.65 8.42
N LEU A 30 -5.00 -11.85 9.04
CA LEU A 30 -3.55 -11.99 8.82
C LEU A 30 -3.00 -13.35 9.26
N GLU A 31 -3.48 -13.92 10.37
CA GLU A 31 -3.03 -15.25 10.82
C GLU A 31 -3.53 -16.34 9.89
N ARG A 32 -4.77 -16.22 9.38
CA ARG A 32 -5.28 -17.15 8.37
C ARG A 32 -4.42 -17.09 7.11
N LEU A 33 -4.10 -15.90 6.60
CA LEU A 33 -3.22 -15.74 5.45
C LEU A 33 -1.85 -16.39 5.70
N ARG A 34 -1.24 -16.10 6.85
CA ARG A 34 0.04 -16.70 7.24
C ARG A 34 -0.05 -18.22 7.25
N SER A 35 -1.10 -18.79 7.82
CA SER A 35 -1.30 -20.25 7.86
C SER A 35 -1.40 -20.86 6.47
N ILE A 36 -2.01 -20.16 5.51
CA ILE A 36 -2.10 -20.60 4.11
C ILE A 36 -0.72 -20.54 3.45
N MET A 37 -0.02 -19.41 3.59
CA MET A 37 1.26 -19.17 2.91
C MET A 37 2.40 -20.09 3.38
N VAL A 38 2.36 -20.58 4.63
CA VAL A 38 3.39 -21.51 5.15
C VAL A 38 2.96 -22.98 5.05
N SER A 39 1.74 -23.24 4.58
CA SER A 39 1.23 -24.61 4.43
C SER A 39 1.86 -25.29 3.22
N GLN A 40 1.92 -26.63 3.28
CA GLN A 40 2.23 -27.50 2.14
C GLN A 40 0.97 -28.15 1.56
N ASP A 41 -0.22 -27.80 2.11
CA ASP A 41 -1.52 -28.31 1.65
C ASP A 41 -2.00 -27.54 0.40
N GLU A 42 -1.95 -28.20 -0.75
CA GLU A 42 -2.42 -27.65 -2.03
C GLU A 42 -3.93 -27.35 -2.03
N GLN A 43 -4.74 -28.13 -1.31
CA GLN A 43 -6.18 -27.90 -1.23
C GLN A 43 -6.45 -26.58 -0.51
N LEU A 44 -5.71 -26.32 0.56
CA LEU A 44 -5.80 -25.05 1.29
C LEU A 44 -5.47 -23.85 0.39
N PHE A 45 -4.49 -23.99 -0.52
CA PHE A 45 -4.20 -22.95 -1.50
C PHE A 45 -5.36 -22.79 -2.51
N THR A 46 -5.85 -23.89 -3.06
CA THR A 46 -6.91 -23.91 -4.07
C THR A 46 -8.21 -23.29 -3.56
N ASP A 47 -8.60 -23.61 -2.33
CA ASP A 47 -9.80 -23.07 -1.67
C ASP A 47 -9.69 -21.56 -1.42
N ASN A 48 -8.45 -21.05 -1.30
CA ASN A 48 -8.16 -19.64 -1.00
C ASN A 48 -7.60 -18.86 -2.19
N LYS A 49 -7.67 -19.40 -3.41
CA LYS A 49 -7.20 -18.73 -4.64
C LYS A 49 -7.80 -17.33 -4.86
N TRP A 50 -8.97 -17.07 -4.28
CA TRP A 50 -9.64 -15.78 -4.32
C TRP A 50 -8.83 -14.63 -3.71
N ILE A 51 -7.82 -14.93 -2.87
CA ILE A 51 -6.88 -13.93 -2.32
C ILE A 51 -6.00 -13.31 -3.43
N TRP A 52 -5.74 -14.07 -4.50
CA TRP A 52 -4.83 -13.70 -5.58
C TRP A 52 -5.54 -13.57 -6.94
N ASP A 53 -6.80 -13.14 -6.96
CA ASP A 53 -7.59 -13.00 -8.19
C ASP A 53 -7.31 -11.71 -8.99
N GLY A 54 -6.28 -10.96 -8.60
CA GLY A 54 -5.87 -9.70 -9.22
C GLY A 54 -6.24 -8.45 -8.45
N ASP A 55 -7.15 -8.52 -7.46
CA ASP A 55 -7.39 -7.41 -6.53
C ASP A 55 -6.86 -7.73 -5.12
N PHE A 56 -5.97 -6.87 -4.63
CA PHE A 56 -5.39 -7.00 -3.29
C PHE A 56 -6.45 -6.76 -2.21
N ARG A 57 -6.37 -7.30 -1.00
CA ARG A 57 -7.41 -7.13 0.02
C ARG A 57 -6.93 -6.28 1.17
N PHE A 58 -7.86 -5.64 1.86
CA PHE A 58 -7.59 -5.17 3.22
C PHE A 58 -7.70 -6.33 4.21
N LEU A 59 -7.09 -6.13 5.36
CA LEU A 59 -7.27 -7.02 6.50
C LEU A 59 -8.61 -6.78 7.19
N ASP A 60 -9.02 -7.75 8.00
CA ASP A 60 -10.29 -7.78 8.73
C ASP A 60 -10.36 -6.86 9.97
N ARG A 61 -9.33 -6.04 10.21
CA ARG A 61 -9.15 -5.19 11.39
C ARG A 61 -8.94 -5.95 12.71
N THR A 62 -8.62 -7.23 12.66
CA THR A 62 -8.13 -7.93 13.85
C THR A 62 -6.87 -7.21 14.37
N PRO A 63 -6.80 -6.83 15.66
CA PRO A 63 -5.67 -6.08 16.19
C PRO A 63 -4.33 -6.73 15.89
N LEU A 64 -3.43 -5.97 15.24
CA LEU A 64 -2.15 -6.51 14.80
C LEU A 64 -1.08 -6.48 15.89
N GLY A 65 -1.15 -5.49 16.79
CA GLY A 65 -0.12 -5.27 17.81
C GLY A 65 1.29 -5.23 17.20
N ASN A 66 2.20 -6.05 17.74
CA ASN A 66 3.60 -6.11 17.28
C ASN A 66 3.78 -6.73 15.87
N LYS A 67 2.71 -7.19 15.22
CA LYS A 67 2.73 -7.75 13.85
C LYS A 67 2.67 -6.66 12.79
N LYS A 68 2.38 -5.41 13.18
CA LYS A 68 2.47 -4.24 12.30
C LYS A 68 3.92 -4.01 11.90
N VAL A 69 4.18 -3.95 10.60
CA VAL A 69 5.51 -3.75 10.03
C VAL A 69 5.59 -2.38 9.37
N GLY A 70 6.64 -1.64 9.71
CA GLY A 70 6.94 -0.38 9.04
C GLY A 70 7.69 -0.65 7.74
N PHE A 71 7.52 0.24 6.78
CA PHE A 71 8.34 0.26 5.59
C PHE A 71 8.83 1.69 5.38
N THR A 72 10.09 1.95 5.67
CA THR A 72 10.69 3.27 5.41
C THR A 72 11.65 3.27 4.22
N SER A 73 11.78 4.43 3.61
CA SER A 73 12.70 4.71 2.52
C SER A 73 12.92 6.22 2.43
N TYR A 74 14.04 6.66 1.88
CA TYR A 74 14.09 8.04 1.36
C TYR A 74 13.16 8.14 0.12
N PRO A 75 12.51 9.29 -0.14
CA PRO A 75 11.73 9.49 -1.36
C PRO A 75 12.48 9.03 -2.61
N ARG A 76 11.79 8.33 -3.52
CA ARG A 76 12.34 7.81 -4.79
C ARG A 76 13.35 6.66 -4.70
N SER A 77 13.48 6.01 -3.54
CA SER A 77 14.33 4.82 -3.39
C SER A 77 13.68 3.50 -3.84
N GLY A 78 12.51 3.51 -4.50
CA GLY A 78 11.86 2.29 -5.00
C GLY A 78 10.71 1.75 -4.14
N ASN A 79 10.20 2.55 -3.21
CA ASN A 79 9.12 2.15 -2.31
C ASN A 79 7.86 1.61 -3.02
N SER A 80 7.33 2.34 -4.00
CA SER A 80 6.08 1.94 -4.68
C SER A 80 6.25 0.60 -5.40
N PHE A 81 7.42 0.34 -5.98
CA PHE A 81 7.75 -0.95 -6.59
C PHE A 81 7.71 -2.08 -5.55
N LEU A 82 8.45 -1.94 -4.45
CA LEU A 82 8.54 -3.00 -3.45
C LEU A 82 7.19 -3.24 -2.75
N ARG A 83 6.40 -2.19 -2.52
CA ARG A 83 5.02 -2.31 -2.04
C ARG A 83 4.20 -3.18 -2.98
N ARG A 84 4.19 -2.87 -4.28
CA ARG A 84 3.46 -3.69 -5.28
C ARG A 84 3.93 -5.14 -5.30
N TYR A 85 5.22 -5.37 -5.22
CA TYR A 85 5.76 -6.72 -5.20
C TYR A 85 5.26 -7.52 -3.99
N VAL A 86 5.24 -6.91 -2.80
CA VAL A 86 4.70 -7.56 -1.59
C VAL A 86 3.18 -7.77 -1.69
N GLU A 87 2.44 -6.81 -2.25
CA GLU A 87 1.00 -6.95 -2.48
C GLU A 87 0.70 -8.11 -3.44
N GLN A 88 1.49 -8.28 -4.51
CA GLN A 88 1.37 -9.39 -5.45
C GLN A 88 1.63 -10.75 -4.79
N ILE A 89 2.64 -10.85 -3.92
CA ILE A 89 2.96 -12.09 -3.21
C ILE A 89 1.85 -12.45 -2.20
N THR A 90 1.38 -11.46 -1.44
CA THR A 90 0.51 -11.71 -0.27
C THR A 90 -0.97 -11.60 -0.57
N GLY A 91 -1.35 -10.96 -1.67
CA GLY A 91 -2.73 -10.58 -1.95
C GLY A 91 -3.26 -9.51 -1.01
N VAL A 92 -2.43 -8.86 -0.17
CA VAL A 92 -2.87 -7.86 0.82
C VAL A 92 -2.30 -6.49 0.50
N THR A 93 -3.15 -5.47 0.51
CA THR A 93 -2.74 -4.08 0.24
C THR A 93 -1.84 -3.53 1.34
N THR A 94 -0.91 -2.66 0.94
CA THR A 94 0.02 -1.97 1.86
C THR A 94 -0.44 -0.54 2.14
N GLY A 95 -0.18 -0.09 3.36
CA GLY A 95 -0.51 1.23 3.89
C GLY A 95 0.51 2.33 3.59
N SER A 96 0.16 3.57 3.92
CA SER A 96 1.14 4.66 4.07
C SER A 96 0.73 5.69 5.11
N SER A 97 1.71 6.27 5.80
CA SER A 97 1.54 7.41 6.68
C SER A 97 1.37 8.75 5.95
N ILE A 98 1.49 8.78 4.62
CA ILE A 98 1.39 10.02 3.83
C ILE A 98 -0.08 10.46 3.72
N SER A 99 -0.28 11.78 3.80
CA SER A 99 -1.60 12.40 3.64
C SER A 99 -2.20 12.16 2.26
N ILE A 100 -3.51 11.96 2.21
CA ILE A 100 -4.26 11.70 0.96
C ILE A 100 -4.11 12.83 -0.06
N HIS A 101 -3.92 14.07 0.40
CA HIS A 101 -3.73 15.24 -0.46
C HIS A 101 -2.50 15.14 -1.35
N THR A 102 -1.47 14.41 -0.93
CA THR A 102 -0.24 14.19 -1.72
C THR A 102 -0.13 12.77 -2.27
N SER A 103 -1.06 11.88 -1.94
CA SER A 103 -1.05 10.47 -2.38
C SER A 103 -2.27 10.06 -3.21
N THR A 104 -3.16 10.98 -3.56
CA THR A 104 -4.36 10.70 -4.37
C THR A 104 -4.00 10.03 -5.71
N SER A 105 -2.95 10.49 -6.41
CA SER A 105 -2.51 9.88 -7.66
C SER A 105 -2.02 8.44 -7.47
N LEU A 106 -1.27 8.16 -6.39
CA LEU A 106 -0.84 6.81 -6.02
C LEU A 106 -2.03 5.89 -5.73
N GLN A 107 -3.05 6.39 -5.04
CA GLN A 107 -4.29 5.65 -4.79
C GLN A 107 -4.98 5.29 -6.10
N ILE A 108 -5.11 6.24 -7.04
CA ILE A 108 -5.72 6.03 -8.36
C ILE A 108 -4.90 5.06 -9.23
N MET A 109 -3.57 5.05 -9.08
CA MET A 109 -2.66 4.05 -9.67
C MET A 109 -2.72 2.69 -8.95
N GLY A 110 -3.66 2.54 -8.02
CA GLY A 110 -4.09 1.30 -7.39
C GLY A 110 -3.40 0.98 -6.06
N LEU A 111 -2.55 1.87 -5.51
CA LEU A 111 -2.05 1.72 -4.14
C LEU A 111 -3.17 2.09 -3.16
N LYS A 112 -4.23 1.27 -3.12
CA LYS A 112 -5.48 1.62 -2.45
C LYS A 112 -5.37 1.80 -0.94
N GLY A 113 -4.32 1.24 -0.33
CA GLY A 113 -4.01 1.43 1.08
C GLY A 113 -3.35 2.77 1.42
N GLU A 114 -3.23 3.73 0.49
CA GLU A 114 -2.74 5.06 0.82
C GLU A 114 -3.48 5.68 2.01
N THR A 115 -2.72 6.33 2.91
CA THR A 115 -3.23 6.96 4.14
C THR A 115 -3.85 6.00 5.17
N HIS A 116 -3.73 4.68 4.96
CA HIS A 116 -4.07 3.68 5.97
C HIS A 116 -2.84 3.30 6.79
N ILE A 117 -2.96 3.45 8.10
CA ILE A 117 -1.97 2.99 9.09
C ILE A 117 -2.63 2.18 10.24
N ASP A 118 -3.92 1.90 10.15
CA ASP A 118 -4.67 1.09 11.12
C ASP A 118 -4.60 -0.41 10.79
N ASP A 119 -5.36 -1.23 11.52
CA ASP A 119 -5.34 -2.70 11.36
C ASP A 119 -5.98 -3.20 10.04
N LEU A 120 -6.34 -2.33 9.10
CA LEU A 120 -6.67 -2.72 7.72
C LEU A 120 -5.44 -3.14 6.90
N VAL A 121 -4.23 -2.75 7.32
CA VAL A 121 -2.99 -3.02 6.61
C VAL A 121 -1.91 -3.46 7.60
N TRP A 122 -1.16 -4.51 7.28
CA TRP A 122 -0.08 -4.98 8.17
C TRP A 122 1.27 -4.31 7.89
N ILE A 123 1.53 -3.93 6.63
CA ILE A 123 2.69 -3.12 6.26
C ILE A 123 2.23 -1.69 6.02
N ALA A 124 2.86 -0.71 6.65
CA ALA A 124 2.60 0.71 6.41
C ALA A 124 3.90 1.46 6.08
N LYS A 125 3.87 2.22 4.99
CA LYS A 125 5.02 2.96 4.53
C LYS A 125 5.16 4.34 5.17
N SER A 126 6.38 4.73 5.52
CA SER A 126 6.77 6.10 5.85
C SER A 126 8.02 6.56 5.08
N HIS A 127 8.42 7.81 5.28
CA HIS A 127 9.71 8.34 4.81
C HIS A 127 10.65 8.70 5.98
N HIS A 128 10.35 8.23 7.20
CA HIS A 128 11.15 8.56 8.38
C HIS A 128 12.64 8.20 8.17
N PRO A 129 13.61 9.07 8.51
CA PRO A 129 13.48 10.30 9.31
C PRO A 129 13.11 11.58 8.54
N PHE A 130 12.81 11.50 7.24
CA PHE A 130 12.33 12.64 6.47
C PHE A 130 10.92 13.04 6.93
N ASN A 131 10.83 14.18 7.62
CA ASN A 131 9.58 14.68 8.18
C ASN A 131 8.73 15.35 7.11
N ILE A 132 7.61 14.71 6.77
CA ILE A 132 6.62 15.25 5.86
C ILE A 132 5.46 15.82 6.68
N GLN A 133 5.11 17.08 6.42
CA GLN A 133 4.01 17.73 7.11
C GLN A 133 2.70 16.97 6.85
N GLY A 134 1.92 16.74 7.91
CA GLY A 134 0.65 16.00 7.83
C GLY A 134 0.80 14.48 7.70
N ALA A 135 2.02 13.93 7.77
CA ALA A 135 2.19 12.50 7.88
C ALA A 135 1.68 11.99 9.23
N SER A 136 0.91 10.90 9.20
CA SER A 136 0.43 10.27 10.44
C SER A 136 1.58 9.60 11.19
N PRO A 137 1.61 9.66 12.53
CA PRO A 137 2.63 8.97 13.32
C PRO A 137 2.47 7.45 13.12
N LEU A 138 3.59 6.78 12.85
CA LEU A 138 3.64 5.33 12.65
C LEU A 138 4.65 4.72 13.61
N THR A 139 4.18 3.82 14.47
CA THR A 139 5.01 3.07 15.42
C THR A 139 4.94 1.59 15.08
N THR A 140 6.10 0.96 14.91
CA THR A 140 6.21 -0.46 14.52
C THR A 140 7.42 -1.11 15.16
N ASN A 141 7.32 -2.39 15.51
CA ASN A 141 8.42 -3.15 16.14
C ASN A 141 9.42 -3.72 15.12
N LYS A 142 9.01 -3.80 13.84
CA LYS A 142 9.84 -4.28 12.73
C LYS A 142 9.70 -3.31 11.57
N THR A 143 10.78 -3.08 10.84
CA THR A 143 10.77 -2.17 9.70
C THR A 143 11.64 -2.70 8.57
N PHE A 144 11.12 -2.60 7.34
CA PHE A 144 11.91 -2.70 6.12
C PHE A 144 12.47 -1.34 5.76
N VAL A 145 13.77 -1.28 5.44
CA VAL A 145 14.41 -0.06 4.94
C VAL A 145 14.79 -0.30 3.49
N CYS A 146 14.18 0.44 2.57
CA CYS A 146 14.58 0.42 1.16
C CYS A 146 15.52 1.58 0.87
N VAL A 147 16.75 1.23 0.48
CA VAL A 147 17.83 2.17 0.17
C VAL A 147 18.16 2.04 -1.31
N ARG A 148 18.44 3.19 -1.93
CA ARG A 148 18.93 3.28 -3.31
C ARG A 148 20.13 4.20 -3.33
N HIS A 149 21.05 3.95 -4.27
CA HIS A 149 22.25 4.75 -4.44
C HIS A 149 21.90 6.25 -4.63
N PRO A 150 22.53 7.19 -3.90
CA PRO A 150 22.15 8.61 -3.92
C PRO A 150 22.19 9.25 -5.31
N LEU A 151 23.15 8.85 -6.15
CA LEU A 151 23.27 9.37 -7.52
C LEU A 151 22.07 9.03 -8.41
N ASP A 152 21.30 7.99 -8.08
CA ASP A 152 20.05 7.68 -8.78
C ASP A 152 18.84 8.38 -8.12
N VAL A 153 18.92 8.58 -6.81
CA VAL A 153 17.85 9.17 -6.01
C VAL A 153 17.68 10.64 -6.33
N PHE A 154 18.78 11.40 -6.39
CA PHE A 154 18.74 12.85 -6.64
C PHE A 154 18.03 13.24 -7.94
N PRO A 155 18.40 12.72 -9.13
CA PRO A 155 17.70 13.06 -10.36
C PRO A 155 16.24 12.59 -10.32
N SER A 156 15.96 11.44 -9.72
CA SER A 156 14.58 10.94 -9.58
C SER A 156 13.72 11.80 -8.64
N PHE A 157 14.31 12.36 -7.59
CA PHE A 157 13.62 13.25 -6.66
C PHE A 157 13.43 14.63 -7.26
N ALA A 158 14.44 15.18 -7.94
CA ALA A 158 14.29 16.39 -8.74
C ALA A 158 13.17 16.25 -9.78
N SER A 159 13.08 15.12 -10.48
CA SER A 159 11.97 14.85 -11.40
C SER A 159 10.61 14.89 -10.69
N LEU A 160 10.46 14.23 -9.53
CA LEU A 160 9.22 14.27 -8.77
C LEU A 160 8.85 15.70 -8.35
N CYS A 161 9.81 16.49 -7.88
CA CYS A 161 9.56 17.87 -7.46
C CYS A 161 9.13 18.76 -8.64
N ASN A 162 9.70 18.54 -9.82
CA ASN A 162 9.41 19.36 -11.00
C ASN A 162 8.13 18.96 -11.73
N THR A 163 7.72 17.69 -11.67
CA THR A 163 6.55 17.19 -12.44
C THR A 163 5.37 16.81 -11.56
N ILE A 164 5.58 16.62 -10.24
CA ILE A 164 4.60 16.09 -9.29
C ILE A 164 4.09 14.70 -9.72
N SER A 165 4.81 14.01 -10.61
CA SER A 165 4.46 12.66 -11.07
C SER A 165 5.39 11.62 -10.45
N HIS A 166 4.80 10.47 -10.12
CA HIS A 166 5.56 9.33 -9.65
C HIS A 166 6.09 8.44 -10.78
N GLY A 167 5.57 8.58 -12.00
CA GLY A 167 5.93 7.82 -13.18
C GLY A 167 6.99 8.48 -14.05
N ASN A 168 7.26 7.86 -15.20
CA ASN A 168 8.15 8.41 -16.24
C ASN A 168 7.39 9.29 -17.26
N LYS A 169 6.07 9.42 -17.07
CA LYS A 169 5.16 10.23 -17.86
C LYS A 169 4.25 11.02 -16.93
N PRO A 170 3.75 12.21 -17.33
CA PRO A 170 2.75 12.93 -16.56
C PRO A 170 1.52 12.07 -16.28
N ASP A 171 0.94 12.20 -15.09
CA ASP A 171 -0.24 11.43 -14.69
C ASP A 171 -1.49 11.83 -15.51
N PHE A 172 -1.44 12.99 -16.18
CA PHE A 172 -2.47 13.51 -17.09
C PHE A 172 -1.80 13.96 -18.41
N GLU A 173 -1.63 13.03 -19.34
CA GLU A 173 -1.39 13.36 -20.76
C GLU A 173 -2.77 13.62 -21.40
N PHE A 174 -3.00 14.86 -21.89
CA PHE A 174 -4.16 15.21 -22.72
C PHE A 174 -3.92 14.82 -24.18
#